data_AF-A0A9E4SMK5-F1
#
_entry.id   AF-A0A9E4SMK5-F1
#
_cell.length_a   1.000
_cell.length_b   1.000
_cell.length_c   1.000
_cell.angle_alpha   90.00
_cell.angle_beta   90.00
_cell.angle_gamma   90.00
#
_symmetry.space_group_name_H-M   'P 1'
#
loop_
_entity.id
_entity.type
_entity.pdbx_description
1 polymer ?
#
loop_
_entity_poly.entity_id
_entity_poly.type
_entity_poly.pdbx_seq_one_letter_code
_entity_poly.pdbx_strand_id
1 'polypeptide(L)'
;TAGEMRISNFLLWQGAYSELFFVDDYWPDFGVTHVDDVLTAYGRRRRRFGSLPDETDAAAANGRGGSNGAGSRFQNGHNGA
;
A
#
# COMPACT_ATOMS: atom_id res chain seq x y z
N THR A 1 20.70 15.02 6.30
CA THR A 1 22.16 14.99 6.09
C THR A 1 22.79 15.69 7.27
N ALA A 2 24.02 15.32 7.62
CA ALA A 2 24.76 15.76 8.81
C ALA A 2 24.18 15.27 10.16
N GLY A 3 23.39 14.19 10.16
CA GLY A 3 22.94 13.51 11.39
C GLY A 3 21.89 14.23 12.23
N GLU A 4 21.41 15.40 11.81
CA GLU A 4 20.37 16.13 12.54
C GLU A 4 18.96 15.65 12.19
N MET A 5 18.15 15.33 13.21
CA MET A 5 16.74 14.94 13.07
C MET A 5 15.80 16.13 13.25
N ARG A 6 15.93 17.14 12.39
CA ARG A 6 15.05 18.33 12.40
C ARG A 6 14.81 18.84 10.99
N ILE A 7 13.64 19.46 10.80
CA ILE A 7 13.26 20.13 9.55
C ILE A 7 13.72 21.59 9.51
N SER A 8 14.17 22.17 10.62
CA SER A 8 14.79 23.51 10.66
C SER A 8 13.97 24.61 9.98
N ASN A 9 12.65 24.61 10.21
CA ASN A 9 11.71 25.57 9.62
C ASN A 9 11.60 25.48 8.07
N PHE A 10 11.95 24.34 7.48
CA PHE A 10 11.82 24.08 6.05
C PHE A 10 10.50 23.36 5.73
N LEU A 11 9.75 23.89 4.76
CA LEU A 11 8.53 23.29 4.18
C LEU A 11 7.53 22.75 5.21
N LEU A 12 7.25 23.51 6.27
CA LEU A 12 6.36 23.07 7.35
C LEU A 12 4.98 22.61 6.87
N TRP A 13 4.37 23.38 5.96
CA TRP A 13 3.04 23.08 5.44
C TRP A 13 3.09 21.99 4.38
N GLN A 14 3.99 22.12 3.41
CA GLN A 14 4.12 21.21 2.28
C GLN A 14 4.58 19.81 2.72
N GLY A 15 5.33 19.72 3.81
CA GLY A 15 5.88 18.49 4.37
C GLY A 15 4.97 17.77 5.37
N ALA A 16 3.76 18.28 5.66
CA ALA A 16 2.93 17.79 6.78
C ALA A 16 2.59 16.29 6.73
N TYR A 17 2.53 15.70 5.52
CA TYR A 17 2.28 14.26 5.32
C TYR A 17 3.38 13.58 4.50
N SER A 18 4.53 14.25 4.35
CA SER A 18 5.67 13.70 3.62
C SER A 18 6.42 12.71 4.49
N GLU A 19 7.02 11.71 3.85
CA GLU A 19 7.98 10.84 4.51
C GLU A 19 9.29 11.60 4.71
N LEU A 20 9.81 11.60 5.94
CA LEU A 20 11.07 12.24 6.28
C LEU A 20 12.17 11.18 6.34
N PHE A 21 13.24 11.39 5.57
CA PHE A 21 14.42 10.53 5.57
C PHE A 21 15.61 11.33 6.09
N PHE A 22 16.25 10.80 7.13
CA PHE A 22 17.43 11.40 7.74
C PHE A 22 18.66 10.56 7.39
N VAL A 23 19.75 11.24 7.08
CA VAL A 23 21.02 10.64 6.65
C VAL A 23 22.11 11.26 7.51
N ASP A 24 23.02 10.41 7.99
CA ASP A 24 24.13 10.82 8.85
C ASP A 24 25.24 11.51 8.05
N ASP A 25 25.43 11.12 6.78
CA ASP A 25 26.41 11.69 5.86
C ASP A 25 26.22 13.21 5.67
N TYR A 26 27.35 13.91 5.55
CA TYR A 26 27.36 15.33 5.25
C TYR A 26 26.90 15.58 3.80
N TRP A 27 26.39 16.78 3.55
CA TRP A 27 25.88 17.15 2.23
C TRP A 27 26.89 16.94 1.08
N PRO A 28 28.19 17.27 1.23
CA PRO A 28 29.17 17.03 0.16
C PRO A 28 29.40 15.55 -0.17
N ASP A 29 29.16 14.66 0.78
CA ASP A 29 29.36 13.21 0.64
C ASP A 29 28.08 12.51 0.15
N PHE A 30 26.94 13.21 0.13
CA PHE A 30 25.66 12.69 -0.34
C PHE A 30 25.65 12.53 -1.86
N GLY A 31 25.47 11.28 -2.32
CA GLY A 31 25.61 10.88 -3.73
C GLY A 31 24.49 9.95 -4.22
N VAL A 32 24.65 9.43 -5.45
CA VAL A 32 23.62 8.64 -6.16
C VAL A 32 23.17 7.40 -5.38
N THR A 33 24.09 6.68 -4.75
CA THR A 33 23.78 5.50 -3.95
C THR A 33 22.83 5.82 -2.80
N HIS A 34 23.02 6.97 -2.15
CA HIS A 34 22.15 7.42 -1.07
C HIS A 34 20.75 7.76 -1.57
N VAL A 35 20.62 8.27 -2.81
CA VAL A 35 19.33 8.52 -3.44
C VAL A 35 18.60 7.20 -3.70
N ASP A 36 19.30 6.19 -4.22
CA ASP A 36 18.70 4.86 -4.46
C ASP A 36 18.22 4.20 -3.16
N ASP A 37 18.99 4.36 -2.07
CA ASP A 37 18.61 3.89 -0.74
C ASP A 37 17.35 4.60 -0.21
N VAL A 38 17.30 5.93 -0.36
CA VAL A 38 16.14 6.76 0.03
C VAL A 38 14.89 6.34 -0.75
N LEU A 39 15.01 6.15 -2.07
CA LEU A 39 13.89 5.75 -2.93
C LEU A 39 13.39 4.35 -2.59
N THR A 40 14.31 3.41 -2.35
CA THR A 40 13.98 2.05 -1.92
C THR A 40 13.25 2.05 -0.59
N ALA A 41 13.73 2.84 0.38
CA ALA A 41 13.09 2.95 1.69
C ALA A 41 11.72 3.63 1.61
N TYR A 42 11.59 4.67 0.79
CA TYR A 42 10.32 5.36 0.55
C TYR A 42 9.28 4.43 -0.08
N GLY A 43 9.65 3.61 -1.07
CA GLY A 43 8.74 2.68 -1.74
C GLY A 43 8.19 1.57 -0.86
N ARG A 44 8.90 1.22 0.23
CA ARG A 44 8.44 0.20 1.20
C ARG A 44 7.37 0.73 2.17
N ARG A 45 7.17 2.04 2.26
CA ARG A 45 6.22 2.63 3.20
C ARG A 45 4.82 2.64 2.63
N ARG A 46 3.89 2.06 3.40
CA ARG A 46 2.48 2.06 3.05
C ARG A 46 1.84 3.36 3.50
N ARG A 47 1.37 4.16 2.55
CA ARG A 47 0.78 5.46 2.84
C ARG A 47 -0.62 5.29 3.40
N ARG A 48 -0.93 6.12 4.40
CA ARG A 48 -2.27 6.17 5.01
C ARG A 48 -3.30 6.83 4.10
N PHE A 49 -2.86 7.75 3.24
CA PHE A 49 -3.71 8.52 2.34
C PHE A 49 -3.12 8.51 0.93
N GLY A 50 -3.99 8.45 -0.10
CA GLY A 50 -3.58 8.54 -1.50
C GLY A 50 -2.90 7.28 -2.09
N SER A 51 -2.90 6.15 -1.38
CA SER A 51 -2.47 4.86 -1.93
C SER A 51 -3.59 4.21 -2.75
N LEU A 52 -3.22 3.64 -3.89
CA LEU A 52 -4.06 2.66 -4.56
C LEU A 52 -4.16 1.41 -3.66
N PRO A 53 -5.31 0.72 -3.61
CA PRO A 53 -5.40 -0.59 -2.98
C PRO A 53 -4.29 -1.48 -3.53
N ASP A 54 -3.57 -2.16 -2.66
CA ASP A 54 -2.60 -3.16 -3.08
C ASP A 54 -3.34 -4.23 -3.89
N GLU A 55 -2.76 -4.74 -4.98
CA GLU A 55 -3.40 -5.78 -5.79
C GLU A 55 -3.74 -7.01 -4.92
N THR A 56 -2.88 -7.25 -3.93
CA THR A 56 -3.05 -8.26 -2.88
C THR A 56 -4.28 -8.02 -1.99
N ASP A 57 -4.61 -6.76 -1.68
CA ASP A 57 -5.78 -6.41 -0.88
C ASP A 57 -7.07 -6.40 -1.71
N ALA A 58 -6.97 -6.00 -2.99
CA ALA A 58 -8.09 -6.03 -3.92
C ALA A 58 -8.54 -7.47 -4.23
N ALA A 59 -7.59 -8.41 -4.37
CA ALA A 59 -7.88 -9.82 -4.58
C ALA A 59 -8.59 -10.47 -3.37
N ALA A 60 -8.23 -10.09 -2.13
CA ALA A 60 -8.90 -10.57 -0.92
C ALA A 60 -10.37 -10.10 -0.80
N ALA A 61 -10.69 -8.93 -1.35
CA ALA A 61 -12.06 -8.40 -1.37
C ALA A 61 -12.99 -9.13 -2.36
N ASN A 62 -12.45 -9.69 -3.46
CA ASN A 62 -13.23 -10.35 -4.51
C ASN A 62 -13.53 -11.84 -4.27
N GLY A 63 -13.09 -12.42 -3.16
CA GLY A 63 -13.20 -13.86 -2.87
C GLY A 63 -14.49 -14.37 -2.20
N ARG A 64 -15.54 -13.55 -2.02
CA ARG A 64 -16.76 -13.93 -1.26
C ARG A 64 -18.07 -13.93 -2.04
N GLY A 65 -18.05 -14.34 -3.32
CA GLY A 65 -19.24 -14.36 -4.17
C GLY A 65 -19.32 -15.59 -5.07
N GLY A 66 -19.46 -16.79 -4.49
CA GLY A 66 -19.54 -18.01 -5.30
C GLY A 66 -19.91 -19.27 -4.52
N SER A 67 -21.02 -19.26 -3.77
CA SER A 67 -21.68 -20.51 -3.37
C SER A 67 -22.89 -20.73 -4.27
N ASN A 68 -22.73 -21.68 -5.20
CA ASN A 68 -23.70 -22.09 -6.19
C ASN A 68 -25.09 -22.31 -5.57
N GLY A 69 -26.09 -21.62 -6.15
CA GLY A 69 -27.49 -21.92 -5.93
C GLY A 69 -27.74 -23.40 -6.21
N ALA A 70 -28.23 -24.09 -5.19
CA ALA A 70 -28.60 -25.49 -5.23
C ALA A 70 -29.58 -25.76 -6.39
N GLY A 71 -29.05 -26.38 -7.45
CA GLY A 71 -29.85 -27.07 -8.44
C GLY A 71 -30.43 -28.34 -7.83
N SER A 72 -31.48 -28.20 -7.03
CA SER A 72 -32.30 -29.31 -6.56
C SER A 72 -33.76 -28.99 -6.85
N ARG A 73 -34.19 -29.27 -8.09
CA ARG A 73 -35.60 -29.47 -8.40
C ARG A 73 -35.73 -30.63 -9.38
N PHE A 74 -35.40 -31.83 -8.90
CA PHE A 74 -35.95 -33.06 -9.46
C PHE A 74 -37.45 -33.07 -9.11
N GLN A 75 -38.29 -32.80 -10.11
CA GLN A 75 -39.73 -33.06 -10.01
C GLN A 75 -39.91 -34.58 -10.00
N ASN A 76 -40.36 -35.11 -8.87
CA ASN A 76 -40.95 -36.44 -8.79
C ASN A 76 -42.41 -36.27 -8.35
N GLY A 77 -43.33 -36.49 -9.28
CA GLY A 77 -44.77 -36.50 -9.04
C GLY A 77 -45.39 -37.66 -9.82
N HIS A 78 -45.72 -38.72 -9.09
CA HIS A 78 -46.39 -39.94 -9.56
C HIS A 78 -47.88 -39.73 -9.88
N ASN A 79 -48.42 -40.72 -10.61
CA ASN A 79 -49.82 -41.14 -10.82
C ASN A 79 -50.61 -40.37 -11.90
N GLY A 80 -51.34 -41.00 -12.82
CA GLY A 80 -51.73 -42.40 -13.01
C GLY A 80 -53.07 -42.43 -13.77
N ALA A 81 -53.18 -43.25 -14.81
CA ALA A 81 -54.39 -43.85 -15.42
C ALA A 81 -54.03 -44.37 -16.83
#